data_AF-A0A539DZ52-F1
#
_entry.id   AF-A0A539DZ52-F1
#
_cell.length_a   1.000
_cell.length_b   1.000
_cell.length_c   1.000
_cell.angle_alpha   90.00
_cell.angle_beta   90.00
_cell.angle_gamma   90.00
#
_symmetry.space_group_name_H-M   'P 1'
#
loop_
_entity.id
_entity.type
_entity.pdbx_description
1 polymer ?
#
loop_
_entity_poly.entity_id
_entity_poly.type
_entity_poly.pdbx_seq_one_letter_code
_entity_poly.pdbx_strand_id
1 'polypeptide(L)'
;MPAASAQKSKRPFWMHQLVEYIFGGVLVAQGLQSPAPLLPAMAGALVMINASIVRGPFSAFRLVGRAVHRKLDLVVMGIVLAFAVQPWTPVDAAARMVMIGVTGALAFVWWQSSFVEKTKSRAAVSTDGGRGVEIGRLAGRAVGDGINAAKRLKRP
;
A
#
# COMPACT_ATOMS: atom_id res chain seq x y z
N MET A 1 -23.87 -1.55 29.52
CA MET A 1 -22.81 -0.91 28.71
C MET A 1 -22.50 -1.83 27.54
N PRO A 2 -22.80 -1.47 26.28
CA PRO A 2 -22.43 -2.31 25.15
C PRO A 2 -20.91 -2.24 24.96
N ALA A 3 -20.26 -3.40 24.87
CA ALA A 3 -18.84 -3.53 24.60
C ALA A 3 -18.51 -2.84 23.27
N ALA A 4 -17.51 -1.96 23.28
CA ALA A 4 -16.95 -1.41 22.06
C ALA A 4 -16.49 -2.60 21.20
N SER A 5 -17.20 -2.86 20.11
CA SER A 5 -16.81 -3.87 19.13
C SER A 5 -15.39 -3.51 18.67
N ALA A 6 -14.40 -4.33 19.01
CA ALA A 6 -13.03 -4.15 18.58
C ALA A 6 -13.03 -4.13 17.05
N GLN A 7 -12.99 -2.93 16.46
CA GLN A 7 -13.05 -2.75 15.02
C GLN A 7 -11.77 -3.37 14.47
N LYS A 8 -11.89 -4.53 13.84
CA LYS A 8 -10.75 -5.31 13.36
C LYS A 8 -9.92 -4.42 12.42
N SER A 9 -8.71 -4.07 12.84
CA SER A 9 -7.84 -3.21 12.05
C SER A 9 -7.50 -3.94 10.74
N LYS A 10 -7.86 -3.35 9.61
CA LYS A 10 -7.51 -3.88 8.29
C LYS A 10 -5.99 -3.87 8.12
N ARG A 11 -5.48 -4.85 7.36
CA ARG A 11 -4.04 -5.02 7.14
C ARG A 11 -3.45 -3.78 6.44
N PRO A 12 -2.21 -3.38 6.78
CA PRO A 12 -1.60 -2.18 6.22
C PRO A 12 -1.33 -2.32 4.71
N PHE A 13 -1.43 -1.21 3.98
CA PHE A 13 -1.29 -1.19 2.52
C PHE A 13 0.06 -1.71 2.00
N TRP A 14 1.15 -1.59 2.76
CA TRP A 14 2.44 -2.18 2.34
C TRP A 14 2.33 -3.68 2.11
N MET A 15 1.60 -4.37 3.00
CA MET A 15 1.52 -5.82 2.95
C MET A 15 0.72 -6.26 1.72
N HIS A 16 -0.28 -5.48 1.32
CA HIS A 16 -0.98 -5.66 0.04
C HIS A 16 0.00 -5.55 -1.13
N GLN A 17 0.78 -4.46 -1.18
CA GLN A 17 1.74 -4.21 -2.26
C GLN A 17 2.83 -5.30 -2.35
N LEU A 18 3.34 -5.78 -1.20
CA LEU A 18 4.30 -6.87 -1.16
C LEU A 18 3.71 -8.17 -1.73
N VAL A 19 2.47 -8.48 -1.37
CA VAL A 19 1.78 -9.68 -1.83
C VAL A 19 1.50 -9.61 -3.34
N GLU A 20 1.10 -8.45 -3.86
CA GLU A 20 0.96 -8.25 -5.31
C GLU A 20 2.28 -8.55 -6.04
N TYR A 21 3.43 -8.09 -5.53
CA TYR A 21 4.72 -8.41 -6.13
C TYR A 21 5.08 -9.89 -6.09
N ILE A 22 4.83 -10.55 -4.95
CA ILE A 22 5.08 -12.00 -4.83
C ILE A 22 4.23 -12.76 -5.84
N PHE A 23 2.92 -12.49 -5.89
CA PHE A 23 2.02 -13.18 -6.80
C PHE A 23 2.24 -12.81 -8.27
N GLY A 24 2.57 -11.55 -8.57
CA GLY A 24 3.00 -11.14 -9.89
C GLY A 24 4.25 -11.89 -10.34
N GLY A 25 5.25 -12.01 -9.46
CA GLY A 25 6.45 -12.80 -9.71
C GLY A 25 6.16 -14.29 -9.92
N VAL A 26 5.27 -14.89 -9.12
CA VAL A 26 4.82 -16.28 -9.30
C VAL A 26 4.19 -16.49 -10.68
N LEU A 27 3.33 -15.57 -11.13
CA LEU A 27 2.70 -15.66 -12.45
C LEU A 27 3.70 -15.50 -13.60
N VAL A 28 4.66 -14.58 -13.49
CA VAL A 28 5.75 -14.46 -14.47
C VAL A 28 6.58 -15.75 -14.51
N ALA A 29 7.00 -16.27 -13.35
CA ALA A 29 7.76 -17.51 -13.26
C ALA A 29 6.98 -18.70 -13.84
N GLN A 30 5.67 -18.78 -13.59
CA GLN A 30 4.81 -19.79 -14.18
C GLN A 30 4.74 -19.66 -15.70
N GLY A 31 4.68 -18.43 -16.23
CA GLY A 31 4.77 -18.17 -17.66
C GLY A 31 6.06 -18.74 -18.25
N LEU A 32 7.20 -18.51 -17.61
CA LEU A 32 8.50 -19.02 -18.08
C LEU A 32 8.61 -20.56 -18.08
N GLN A 33 7.78 -21.25 -17.29
CA GLN A 33 7.75 -22.71 -17.23
C GLN A 33 6.67 -23.33 -18.12
N SER A 34 5.74 -22.52 -18.67
CA SER A 34 4.63 -23.02 -19.48
C SER A 34 4.99 -23.07 -20.96
N PRO A 35 4.56 -24.11 -21.70
CA PRO A 35 4.64 -24.12 -23.16
C PRO A 35 3.78 -23.03 -23.82
N ALA A 36 2.81 -22.45 -23.08
CA ALA A 36 1.99 -21.32 -23.51
C ALA A 36 2.24 -20.09 -22.58
N PRO A 37 3.42 -19.46 -22.68
CA PRO A 37 3.91 -18.52 -21.68
C PRO A 37 3.17 -17.17 -21.66
N LEU A 38 2.55 -16.79 -22.78
CA LEU A 38 2.10 -15.42 -23.03
C LEU A 38 1.09 -14.93 -21.98
N LEU A 39 -0.02 -15.66 -21.77
CA LEU A 39 -1.09 -15.20 -20.88
C LEU A 39 -0.70 -15.19 -19.40
N PRO A 40 -0.04 -16.23 -18.85
CA PRO A 40 0.46 -16.19 -17.48
C PRO A 40 1.53 -15.10 -17.25
N ALA A 41 2.45 -14.92 -18.21
CA ALA A 41 3.46 -13.86 -18.11
C ALA A 41 2.83 -12.47 -18.16
N MET A 42 1.86 -12.23 -19.04
CA MET A 42 1.11 -10.97 -19.09
C MET A 42 0.31 -10.74 -17.81
N ALA A 43 -0.34 -11.78 -17.26
CA ALA A 43 -1.04 -11.69 -15.98
C ALA A 43 -0.09 -11.24 -14.86
N GLY A 44 1.09 -11.87 -14.76
CA GLY A 44 2.10 -11.49 -13.78
C GLY A 44 2.62 -10.06 -13.97
N ALA A 45 2.92 -9.69 -15.21
CA ALA A 45 3.36 -8.33 -15.55
C ALA A 45 2.31 -7.28 -15.17
N LEU A 46 1.03 -7.51 -15.46
CA LEU A 46 -0.07 -6.61 -15.11
C LEU A 46 -0.15 -6.39 -13.59
N VAL A 47 -0.07 -7.46 -12.79
CA VAL A 47 -0.07 -7.37 -11.33
C VAL A 47 1.14 -6.57 -10.83
N MET A 48 2.35 -6.86 -11.34
CA MET A 48 3.57 -6.14 -10.95
C MET A 48 3.52 -4.66 -11.34
N ILE A 49 3.02 -4.34 -12.53
CA ILE A 49 2.85 -2.96 -12.99
C ILE A 49 1.87 -2.24 -12.07
N ASN A 50 0.72 -2.84 -11.77
CA ASN A 50 -0.28 -2.25 -10.87
C ASN A 50 0.32 -1.93 -9.49
N ALA A 51 1.04 -2.89 -8.90
CA ALA A 51 1.75 -2.70 -7.63
C ALA A 51 2.85 -1.63 -7.71
N SER A 52 3.46 -1.44 -8.87
CA SER A 52 4.55 -0.48 -9.07
C SER A 52 4.09 0.97 -9.16
N ILE A 53 2.89 1.21 -9.70
CA ILE A 53 2.38 2.55 -10.02
C ILE A 53 1.67 3.26 -8.85
N VAL A 54 1.34 2.55 -7.77
CA VAL A 54 0.63 3.11 -6.62
C VAL A 54 1.57 3.79 -5.63
N ARG A 55 1.12 4.88 -5.00
CA ARG A 55 1.83 5.55 -3.91
C ARG A 55 1.91 4.66 -2.67
N GLY A 56 3.02 3.92 -2.58
CA GLY A 56 3.33 3.00 -1.49
C GLY A 56 4.83 2.91 -1.22
N PRO A 57 5.22 2.23 -0.13
CA PRO A 57 6.63 2.10 0.26
C PRO A 57 7.46 1.28 -0.74
N PHE A 58 6.85 0.35 -1.48
CA PHE A 58 7.53 -0.48 -2.49
C PHE A 58 7.28 0.00 -3.92
N SER A 59 6.83 1.24 -4.10
CA SER A 59 6.49 1.80 -5.40
C SER A 59 7.73 2.15 -6.21
N ALA A 60 7.79 1.66 -7.45
CA ALA A 60 8.76 2.14 -8.44
C ALA A 60 8.32 3.49 -9.04
N PHE A 61 7.01 3.65 -9.29
CA PHE A 61 6.43 4.84 -9.90
C PHE A 61 5.27 5.34 -9.05
N ARG A 62 5.37 6.52 -8.42
CA ARG A 62 4.37 7.02 -7.44
C ARG A 62 3.19 7.76 -8.10
N LEU A 63 2.64 7.18 -9.15
CA LEU A 63 1.69 7.87 -10.04
C LEU A 63 0.27 7.96 -9.44
N VAL A 64 -0.21 6.86 -8.87
CA VAL A 64 -1.63 6.65 -8.55
C VAL A 64 -1.88 6.60 -7.03
N GLY A 65 -2.98 7.18 -6.56
CA GLY A 65 -3.42 7.12 -5.15
C GLY A 65 -4.11 5.81 -4.78
N ARG A 66 -4.25 5.52 -3.49
CA ARG A 66 -4.77 4.21 -3.01
C ARG A 66 -6.21 3.93 -3.42
N ALA A 67 -7.04 4.97 -3.54
CA ALA A 67 -8.43 4.84 -3.96
C ALA A 67 -8.57 4.40 -5.42
N VAL A 68 -7.69 4.88 -6.30
CA VAL A 68 -7.66 4.50 -7.71
C VAL A 68 -7.04 3.11 -7.85
N HIS A 69 -5.95 2.82 -7.13
CA HIS A 69 -5.35 1.48 -7.07
C HIS A 69 -6.37 0.41 -6.67
N ARG A 70 -7.22 0.68 -5.68
CA ARG A 70 -8.29 -0.23 -5.26
C ARG A 70 -9.19 -0.66 -6.42
N LYS A 71 -9.49 0.25 -7.36
CA LYS A 71 -10.31 -0.03 -8.56
C LYS A 71 -9.49 -0.76 -9.60
N LEU A 72 -8.25 -0.33 -9.84
CA LEU A 72 -7.35 -0.99 -10.77
C LEU A 72 -7.07 -2.44 -10.38
N ASP A 73 -6.96 -2.73 -9.09
CA ASP A 73 -6.71 -4.08 -8.61
C ASP A 73 -7.87 -5.03 -8.93
N LEU A 74 -9.12 -4.56 -8.82
CA LEU A 74 -10.29 -5.31 -9.28
C LEU A 74 -10.29 -5.53 -10.80
N VAL A 75 -9.88 -4.52 -11.57
CA VAL A 75 -9.77 -4.62 -13.03
C VAL A 75 -8.69 -5.64 -13.41
N VAL A 76 -7.53 -5.57 -12.79
CA VAL A 76 -6.41 -6.51 -13.02
C VAL A 76 -6.83 -7.93 -12.66
N MET A 77 -7.43 -8.15 -11.49
CA MET A 77 -7.97 -9.47 -11.11
C MET A 77 -9.01 -9.97 -12.12
N GLY A 78 -9.89 -9.10 -12.60
CA GLY A 78 -10.86 -9.45 -13.65
C GLY A 78 -10.18 -9.88 -14.96
N ILE A 79 -9.13 -9.19 -15.38
CA ILE A 79 -8.34 -9.55 -16.56
C ILE A 79 -7.61 -10.89 -16.38
N VAL A 80 -7.00 -11.11 -15.21
CA VAL A 80 -6.32 -12.39 -14.91
C VAL A 80 -7.32 -13.55 -14.93
N LEU A 81 -8.51 -13.37 -14.37
CA LEU A 81 -9.58 -14.38 -14.47
C LEU A 81 -10.01 -14.60 -15.92
N ALA A 82 -10.18 -13.55 -16.71
CA ALA A 82 -10.52 -13.66 -18.12
C ALA A 82 -9.46 -14.48 -18.88
N PHE A 83 -8.17 -14.24 -18.63
CA PHE A 83 -7.07 -15.04 -19.20
C PHE A 83 -7.12 -16.50 -18.77
N ALA A 84 -7.56 -16.78 -17.54
CA ALA A 84 -7.64 -18.12 -17.01
C ALA A 84 -8.84 -18.93 -17.53
N VAL A 85 -9.97 -18.30 -17.87
CA VAL A 85 -11.20 -18.99 -18.28
C VAL A 85 -11.46 -18.95 -19.77
N GLN A 86 -10.81 -18.05 -20.51
CA GLN A 86 -11.04 -17.92 -21.95
C GLN A 86 -10.75 -19.25 -22.71
N PRO A 87 -11.57 -19.62 -23.71
CA PRO A 87 -11.40 -20.87 -24.47
C PRO A 87 -10.62 -20.74 -25.80
N TRP A 88 -10.34 -19.53 -26.29
CA TRP A 88 -9.81 -19.32 -27.65
C TRP A 88 -8.29 -19.35 -27.77
N THR A 89 -7.55 -19.04 -26.70
CA THR A 89 -6.08 -19.10 -26.62
C THR A 89 -5.66 -20.30 -25.79
N PRO A 90 -4.69 -21.11 -26.26
CA PRO A 90 -4.19 -22.25 -25.50
C PRO A 90 -3.52 -21.78 -24.19
N VAL A 91 -3.97 -22.36 -23.08
CA VAL A 91 -3.37 -22.21 -21.75
C VAL A 91 -3.54 -23.55 -21.07
N ASP A 92 -2.45 -24.12 -20.57
CA ASP A 92 -2.48 -25.42 -19.89
C ASP A 92 -3.29 -25.35 -18.59
N ALA A 93 -3.84 -26.49 -18.18
CA ALA A 93 -4.73 -26.56 -17.02
C ALA A 93 -4.02 -26.12 -15.73
N ALA A 94 -2.73 -26.42 -15.57
CA ALA A 94 -1.99 -26.03 -14.38
C ALA A 94 -1.84 -24.50 -14.30
N ALA A 95 -1.47 -23.83 -15.39
CA ALA A 95 -1.40 -22.37 -15.46
C ALA A 95 -2.75 -21.71 -15.21
N ARG A 96 -3.86 -22.29 -15.69
CA ARG A 96 -5.22 -21.82 -15.37
C ARG A 96 -5.50 -21.90 -13.87
N MET A 97 -5.19 -23.03 -13.25
CA MET A 97 -5.39 -23.22 -11.81
C MET A 97 -4.52 -22.27 -10.99
N VAL A 98 -3.28 -22.02 -11.40
CA VAL A 98 -2.41 -21.02 -10.77
C VAL A 98 -3.01 -19.62 -10.89
N MET A 99 -3.44 -19.19 -12.08
CA MET A 99 -4.07 -17.87 -12.26
C MET A 99 -5.34 -17.70 -11.42
N ILE A 100 -6.20 -18.72 -11.37
CA ILE A 100 -7.41 -18.71 -10.54
C ILE A 100 -7.05 -18.64 -9.05
N GLY A 101 -6.12 -19.48 -8.59
CA GLY A 101 -5.68 -19.53 -7.19
C GLY A 101 -5.04 -18.23 -6.74
N VAL A 102 -4.14 -17.67 -7.56
CA VAL A 102 -3.51 -16.37 -7.32
C VAL A 102 -4.56 -15.27 -7.27
N THR A 103 -5.52 -15.25 -8.20
CA THR A 103 -6.58 -14.24 -8.20
C THR A 103 -7.44 -14.34 -6.94
N GLY A 104 -7.79 -15.56 -6.52
CA GLY A 104 -8.52 -15.78 -5.26
C GLY A 104 -7.74 -15.28 -4.04
N ALA A 105 -6.43 -15.53 -3.99
CA ALA A 105 -5.57 -15.03 -2.92
C ALA A 105 -5.45 -13.49 -2.93
N LEU A 106 -5.29 -12.88 -4.11
CA LEU A 106 -5.29 -11.42 -4.27
C LEU A 106 -6.63 -10.82 -3.84
N ALA A 107 -7.76 -11.40 -4.24
CA ALA A 107 -9.09 -10.94 -3.83
C ALA A 107 -9.29 -10.98 -2.32
N PHE A 108 -8.82 -12.05 -1.66
CA PHE A 108 -8.84 -12.15 -0.21
C PHE A 108 -7.97 -11.08 0.45
N VAL A 109 -6.76 -10.85 -0.06
CA VAL A 109 -5.85 -9.82 0.48
C VAL A 109 -6.40 -8.42 0.24
N TRP A 110 -6.96 -8.15 -0.93
CA TRP A 110 -7.66 -6.90 -1.26
C TRP A 110 -8.80 -6.64 -0.27
N TRP A 111 -9.64 -7.64 0.03
CA TRP A 111 -10.74 -7.51 0.98
C TRP A 111 -10.25 -7.10 2.38
N GLN A 112 -9.14 -7.71 2.82
CA GLN A 112 -8.53 -7.47 4.13
C GLN A 112 -7.67 -6.20 4.20
N SER A 113 -7.43 -5.51 3.08
CA SER A 113 -6.50 -4.39 3.01
C SER A 113 -7.15 -3.03 3.30
N SER A 114 -6.39 -2.17 3.97
CA SER A 114 -6.77 -0.77 4.20
C SER A 114 -6.28 0.12 3.05
N PHE A 115 -7.22 0.68 2.30
CA PHE A 115 -6.94 1.64 1.22
C PHE A 115 -7.05 3.11 1.69
N VAL A 116 -7.17 3.34 2.99
CA VAL A 116 -7.22 4.70 3.53
C VAL A 116 -5.85 5.34 3.35
N GLU A 117 -5.80 6.38 2.53
CA GLU A 117 -4.65 7.25 2.45
C GLU A 117 -4.73 8.20 3.64
N LYS A 118 -3.73 8.17 4.53
CA LYS A 118 -3.65 9.20 5.58
C LYS A 118 -3.31 10.50 4.87
N THR A 119 -4.34 11.27 4.50
CA THR A 119 -4.16 12.66 4.13
C THR A 119 -3.36 13.26 5.27
N LYS A 120 -2.17 13.81 4.97
CA LYS A 120 -1.39 14.59 5.94
C LYS A 120 -2.20 15.85 6.20
N SER A 121 -3.27 15.70 6.99
CA SER A 121 -4.15 16.79 7.32
C SER A 121 -3.30 17.76 8.10
N ARG A 122 -3.12 18.96 7.55
CA ARG A 122 -2.63 20.12 8.31
C ARG A 122 -3.44 20.35 9.60
N ALA A 123 -4.62 19.72 9.74
CA ALA A 123 -5.45 19.75 10.94
C ALA A 123 -4.96 18.84 12.09
N ALA A 124 -3.88 18.06 11.94
CA ALA A 124 -3.26 17.40 13.10
C ALA A 124 -2.54 18.39 14.05
N VAL A 125 -2.56 19.69 13.75
CA VAL A 125 -2.16 20.76 14.68
C VAL A 125 -3.31 21.16 15.61
N SER A 126 -4.57 20.84 15.31
CA SER A 126 -5.72 21.42 16.01
C SER A 126 -6.47 20.48 16.96
N THR A 127 -6.04 19.23 17.15
CA THR A 127 -6.69 18.30 18.11
C THR A 127 -5.82 17.83 19.28
N ASP A 128 -4.57 18.27 19.35
CA ASP A 128 -3.71 18.22 20.56
C ASP A 128 -3.26 19.65 20.96
N GLY A 129 -4.19 20.61 20.79
CA GLY A 129 -3.93 22.05 20.74
C GLY A 129 -3.50 22.72 22.05
N GLY A 130 -3.11 21.96 23.08
CA GLY A 130 -2.66 22.49 24.37
C GLY A 130 -1.23 22.10 24.70
N ARG A 131 -0.96 20.81 24.82
CA ARG A 131 0.32 20.31 25.37
C ARG A 131 1.51 20.57 24.46
N GLY A 132 1.40 20.32 23.16
CA GLY A 132 2.50 20.57 22.23
C GLY A 132 2.88 22.06 22.14
N VAL A 133 1.88 22.93 22.18
CA VAL A 133 2.06 24.39 22.18
C VAL A 133 2.67 24.88 23.49
N GLU A 134 2.23 24.33 24.62
CA GLU A 134 2.75 24.66 25.95
C GLU A 134 4.21 24.21 26.12
N ILE A 135 4.53 22.98 25.71
CA ILE A 135 5.91 22.45 25.73
C ILE A 135 6.80 23.28 24.80
N GLY A 136 6.33 23.63 23.60
CA GLY A 136 7.06 24.51 22.68
C GLY A 136 7.32 25.89 23.26
N ARG A 137 6.33 26.48 23.95
CA ARG A 137 6.47 27.79 24.61
C ARG A 137 7.44 27.75 25.78
N LEU A 138 7.41 26.69 26.58
CA LEU A 138 8.34 26.49 27.70
C LEU A 138 9.78 26.30 27.20
N ALA A 139 9.97 25.50 26.14
CA ALA A 139 11.27 25.32 25.52
C ALA A 139 11.83 26.64 24.95
N GLY A 140 10.99 27.43 24.28
CA GLY A 140 11.39 28.75 23.76
C GLY A 140 11.80 29.74 24.85
N ARG A 141 11.10 29.73 26.00
CA ARG A 141 11.46 30.56 27.17
C ARG A 141 12.79 30.13 27.78
N ALA A 142 12.99 28.83 28.00
CA ALA A 142 14.24 28.31 28.55
C ALA A 142 15.46 28.66 27.68
N VAL A 143 15.33 28.58 26.35
CA VAL A 143 16.39 29.00 25.41
C VAL A 143 16.61 30.52 25.46
N GLY A 144 15.54 31.32 25.49
CA GLY A 144 15.63 32.76 25.60
C GLY A 144 16.30 33.23 26.89
N ASP A 145 15.96 32.62 28.01
CA ASP A 145 16.53 32.90 29.33
C ASP A 145 18.01 32.50 29.38
N GLY A 146 18.37 31.36 28.78
CA GLY A 146 19.78 30.94 28.65
C GLY A 146 20.63 31.91 27.83
N ILE A 147 20.11 32.40 26.69
CA ILE A 147 20.81 33.38 25.85
C ILE A 147 20.95 34.73 26.59
N ASN A 148 19.91 35.16 27.30
CA ASN A 148 19.96 36.41 28.08
C ASN A 148 20.91 36.32 29.27
N ALA A 149 20.96 35.17 29.97
CA ALA A 149 21.92 34.93 31.04
C ALA A 149 23.35 34.93 30.51
N ALA A 150 23.61 34.25 29.38
CA ALA A 150 24.92 34.25 28.74
C ALA A 150 25.36 35.66 28.28
N LYS A 151 24.43 36.47 27.76
CA LYS A 151 24.71 37.88 27.41
C LYS A 151 24.99 38.75 28.63
N ARG A 152 24.37 38.48 29.78
CA ARG A 152 24.65 39.18 31.04
C ARG A 152 26.02 38.83 31.60
N LEU A 153 26.43 37.56 31.50
CA LEU A 153 27.76 37.10 31.90
C LEU A 153 28.89 37.60 30.98
N LYS A 154 28.58 37.92 29.71
CA LYS A 154 29.55 38.42 28.74
C LYS A 154 29.65 39.96 28.69
N ARG A 155 28.87 40.68 29.51
CA ARG A 155 29.04 42.12 29.72
C ARG A 155 29.87 42.31 30.99
N PRO A 156 31.16 42.67 30.88
CA PRO A 156 31.98 43.01 32.05
C PRO A 156 31.45 44.25 32.79
#